data_AF-A0A7Y5EC78-F1
#
_entry.id   AF-A0A7Y5EC78-F1
#
_cell.length_a   1.000
_cell.length_b   1.000
_cell.length_c   1.000
_cell.angle_alpha   90.00
_cell.angle_beta   90.00
_cell.angle_gamma   90.00
#
_symmetry.space_group_name_H-M   'P 1'
#
loop_
_entity.id
_entity.type
_entity.pdbx_description
1 polymer ?
#
loop_
_entity_poly.entity_id
_entity_poly.type
_entity_poly.pdbx_seq_one_letter_code
_entity_poly.pdbx_strand_id
1 'polypeptide(L)'
;AIVGEDKVEGVKVVETRLGEPDARGRRSPEPIPGSEEILPADAVVIAFGFRPSPAPWFEQHGIQMDSQGRVVAPEQGKFKHQTSNPKVFAGGDMVRGSDLVVTAIFEGRTAAEGILDYLEV
;
A
#
# COMPACT_ATOMS: atom_id res chain seq x y z
N ALA A 1 11.35 19.20 4.09
CA ALA A 1 12.71 18.62 4.21
C ALA A 1 13.11 18.59 5.68
N ILE A 2 13.85 17.59 6.14
CA ILE A 2 14.38 17.59 7.51
C ILE A 2 15.60 18.51 7.54
N VAL A 3 15.69 19.36 8.56
CA VAL A 3 16.76 20.35 8.76
C VAL A 3 17.65 19.90 9.92
N GLY A 4 18.96 20.08 9.77
CA GLY A 4 20.00 19.69 10.72
C GLY A 4 21.06 18.79 10.06
N GLU A 5 22.25 18.72 10.65
CA GLU A 5 23.38 17.90 10.17
C GLU A 5 23.46 16.57 10.94
N ASP A 6 23.89 16.61 12.20
CA ASP A 6 24.07 15.41 13.05
C ASP A 6 22.79 15.00 13.80
N LYS A 7 21.85 15.94 13.96
CA LYS A 7 20.57 15.74 14.63
C LYS A 7 19.49 16.56 13.94
N VAL A 8 18.23 16.20 14.17
CA VAL A 8 17.09 16.99 13.71
C VAL A 8 17.05 18.31 14.48
N GLU A 9 16.88 19.41 13.76
CA GLU A 9 16.64 20.74 14.31
C GLU A 9 15.30 21.33 13.85
N GLY A 10 14.73 20.80 12.77
CA GLY A 10 13.41 21.17 12.31
C GLY A 10 12.96 20.48 11.05
N VAL A 11 11.78 20.86 10.59
CA VAL A 11 11.21 20.41 9.32
C VAL A 11 10.80 21.62 8.50
N LYS A 12 11.41 21.76 7.32
CA LYS A 12 10.94 22.70 6.30
C LYS A 12 9.62 22.21 5.73
N VAL A 13 8.58 23.02 5.89
CA VAL A 13 7.22 22.79 5.39
C VAL A 13 6.80 23.90 4.43
N VAL A 14 5.67 23.72 3.77
CA VAL A 14 5.02 24.72 2.91
C VAL A 14 3.52 24.68 3.20
N GLU A 15 2.88 25.83 3.25
CA GLU A 15 1.42 25.89 3.38
C GLU A 15 0.76 25.39 2.10
N THR A 16 -0.35 24.68 2.25
CA THR A 16 -1.12 24.16 1.11
C THR A 16 -2.57 24.60 1.20
N ARG A 17 -3.15 24.93 0.04
CA ARG A 17 -4.60 25.08 -0.13
C ARG A 17 -5.17 23.86 -0.85
N LEU A 18 -6.45 23.58 -0.69
CA LEU A 18 -7.12 22.52 -1.45
C LEU A 18 -7.40 23.01 -2.88
N GLY A 19 -6.92 22.27 -3.87
CA GLY A 19 -7.25 22.48 -5.28
C GLY A 19 -8.68 22.04 -5.62
N GLU A 20 -8.98 21.92 -6.91
CA GLU A 20 -10.28 21.42 -7.37
C GLU A 20 -10.46 19.92 -7.08
N PRO A 21 -11.71 19.46 -6.87
CA PRO A 21 -11.98 18.03 -6.67
C PRO A 21 -11.72 17.23 -7.95
N ASP A 22 -11.10 16.06 -7.79
CA ASP A 22 -11.01 15.04 -8.84
C ASP A 22 -12.39 14.39 -9.10
N ALA A 23 -12.46 13.49 -10.09
CA ALA A 23 -13.69 12.77 -10.41
C ALA A 23 -14.25 11.91 -9.26
N ARG A 24 -13.46 11.67 -8.20
CA ARG A 24 -13.84 10.95 -6.98
C ARG A 24 -14.13 11.91 -5.82
N GLY A 25 -14.16 13.22 -6.06
CA GLY A 25 -14.38 14.26 -5.06
C GLY A 25 -13.16 14.59 -4.19
N ARG A 26 -12.00 13.97 -4.43
CA ARG A 26 -10.80 14.21 -3.62
C ARG A 26 -10.10 15.47 -4.11
N ARG A 27 -9.70 16.32 -3.19
CA ARG A 27 -9.00 17.58 -3.50
C ARG A 27 -7.52 17.39 -3.22
N SER A 28 -6.68 17.65 -4.23
CA SER A 28 -5.23 17.59 -4.07
C SER A 28 -4.72 18.84 -3.35
N PRO A 29 -3.68 18.73 -2.50
CA PRO A 29 -3.04 19.89 -1.91
C PRO A 29 -2.22 20.65 -2.98
N GLU A 30 -2.41 21.96 -3.06
CA GLU A 30 -1.64 22.89 -3.89
C GLU A 30 -0.74 23.76 -2.99
N PRO A 31 0.59 23.76 -3.18
CA PRO A 31 1.50 24.62 -2.42
C PRO A 31 1.20 26.11 -2.65
N ILE A 32 1.30 26.91 -1.59
CA ILE A 32 1.23 28.37 -1.66
C ILE A 32 2.67 28.91 -1.81
N PRO A 33 3.04 29.51 -2.96
CA PRO A 33 4.41 29.99 -3.16
C PRO A 33 4.82 31.04 -2.13
N GLY A 34 6.04 30.91 -1.57
CA GLY A 34 6.58 31.85 -0.58
C GLY A 34 6.11 31.61 0.85
N SER A 35 5.32 30.55 1.10
CA SER A 35 4.86 30.16 2.44
C SER A 35 5.81 29.20 3.18
N GLU A 36 7.02 29.00 2.65
CA GLU A 36 7.97 28.06 3.24
C GLU A 36 8.44 28.54 4.62
N GLU A 37 8.33 27.67 5.61
CA GLU A 37 8.83 27.92 6.96
C GLU A 37 9.55 26.67 7.52
N ILE A 38 10.30 26.86 8.60
CA ILE A 38 10.95 25.78 9.34
C ILE A 38 10.23 25.66 10.68
N LEU A 39 9.58 24.51 10.89
CA LEU A 39 9.02 24.16 12.19
C LEU A 39 10.12 23.53 13.05
N PRO A 40 10.46 24.10 14.22
CA PRO A 40 11.44 23.51 15.13
C PRO A 40 11.01 22.11 15.59
N ALA A 41 11.93 21.15 15.56
CA ALA A 41 11.67 19.78 16.00
C ALA A 41 12.98 19.08 16.37
N ASP A 42 12.97 18.28 17.43
CA ASP A 42 14.10 17.46 17.84
C ASP A 42 14.01 16.01 17.30
N ALA A 43 12.84 15.62 16.79
CA ALA A 43 12.59 14.30 16.22
C ALA A 43 11.52 14.36 15.12
N VAL A 44 11.64 13.51 14.09
CA VAL A 44 10.67 13.37 13.00
C VAL A 44 10.29 11.91 12.86
N VAL A 45 8.99 11.62 12.94
CA VAL A 45 8.43 10.29 12.70
C VAL A 45 7.73 10.27 11.35
N ILE A 46 8.27 9.49 10.40
CA ILE A 46 7.68 9.36 9.08
C ILE A 46 6.53 8.33 9.14
N ALA A 47 5.31 8.79 8.88
CA ALA A 47 4.09 7.98 8.95
C ALA A 47 3.29 8.02 7.64
N PHE A 48 3.96 7.96 6.49
CA PHE A 48 3.31 7.97 5.15
C PHE A 48 2.60 6.65 4.79
N GLY A 49 2.57 5.69 5.71
CA GLY A 49 2.10 4.33 5.45
C GLY A 49 3.19 3.44 4.85
N PHE A 50 2.77 2.29 4.33
CA PHE A 50 3.66 1.24 3.85
C PHE A 50 3.45 0.99 2.36
N ARG A 51 4.48 0.47 1.71
CA ARG A 51 4.40 -0.04 0.33
C ARG A 51 4.58 -1.55 0.34
N PRO A 52 4.04 -2.26 -0.66
CA PRO A 52 4.35 -3.66 -0.86
C PRO A 52 5.87 -3.90 -0.92
N SER A 53 6.33 -5.00 -0.33
CA SER A 53 7.72 -5.45 -0.38
C SER A 53 7.74 -6.88 -0.94
N PRO A 54 7.56 -7.05 -2.25
CA PRO A 54 7.50 -8.38 -2.85
C PRO A 54 8.84 -9.08 -2.75
N ALA A 55 8.81 -10.39 -2.49
CA ALA A 55 10.03 -11.16 -2.36
C ALA A 55 10.68 -11.40 -3.74
N PRO A 56 12.02 -11.41 -3.85
CA PRO A 56 12.71 -11.60 -5.14
C PRO A 56 12.35 -12.90 -5.88
N TRP A 57 11.88 -13.92 -5.17
CA TRP A 57 11.52 -15.21 -5.74
C TRP A 57 10.14 -15.23 -6.41
N PHE A 58 9.32 -14.18 -6.26
CA PHE A 58 7.96 -14.14 -6.83
C PHE A 58 7.98 -14.34 -8.35
N GLU A 59 8.85 -13.60 -9.05
CA GLU A 59 8.99 -13.69 -10.50
C GLU A 59 9.45 -15.08 -10.95
N GLN A 60 10.40 -15.67 -10.22
CA GLN A 60 10.93 -17.02 -10.48
C GLN A 60 9.83 -18.10 -10.39
N HIS A 61 8.79 -17.83 -9.60
CA HIS A 61 7.64 -18.73 -9.42
C HIS A 61 6.40 -18.28 -10.18
N GLY A 62 6.51 -17.30 -11.10
CA GLY A 62 5.40 -16.84 -11.92
C GLY A 62 4.28 -16.14 -11.13
N ILE A 63 4.60 -15.51 -10.00
CA ILE A 63 3.65 -14.69 -9.23
C ILE A 63 3.68 -13.27 -9.80
N GLN A 64 2.63 -12.90 -10.51
CA GLN A 64 2.45 -11.58 -11.10
C GLN A 64 2.05 -10.54 -10.05
N MET A 65 2.51 -9.31 -10.30
CA MET A 65 2.19 -8.14 -9.49
C MET A 65 1.61 -7.04 -10.35
N ASP A 66 0.82 -6.16 -9.74
CA ASP A 66 0.32 -4.94 -10.39
C ASP A 66 1.41 -3.84 -10.45
N SER A 67 1.06 -2.70 -11.04
CA SER A 67 1.97 -1.56 -11.17
C SER A 67 2.40 -0.93 -9.84
N GLN A 68 1.74 -1.27 -8.73
CA GLN A 68 2.08 -0.82 -7.38
C GLN A 68 2.86 -1.88 -6.58
N GLY A 69 3.18 -3.03 -7.19
CA GLY A 69 3.91 -4.13 -6.56
C GLY A 69 3.05 -5.04 -5.69
N ARG A 70 1.72 -4.97 -5.79
CA ARG A 70 0.79 -5.88 -5.10
C ARG A 70 0.63 -7.18 -5.87
N VAL A 71 0.48 -8.30 -5.18
CA VAL A 71 0.21 -9.60 -5.82
C VAL A 71 -1.17 -9.55 -6.48
N VAL A 72 -1.24 -9.99 -7.73
CA VAL A 72 -2.50 -10.17 -8.44
C VAL A 72 -3.13 -11.50 -8.01
N ALA A 73 -4.17 -11.41 -7.19
CA ALA A 73 -4.92 -12.55 -6.65
C ALA A 73 -6.42 -12.20 -6.62
N PRO A 74 -7.16 -12.38 -7.72
CA PRO A 74 -8.56 -11.97 -7.79
C PRO A 74 -9.42 -12.76 -6.79
N GLU A 75 -10.32 -12.07 -6.10
CA GLU A 75 -11.33 -12.69 -5.23
C GLU A 75 -12.20 -13.69 -6.01
N GLN A 76 -12.55 -13.33 -7.25
CA GLN A 76 -13.33 -14.15 -8.16
C GLN A 76 -12.44 -14.66 -9.30
N GLY A 77 -12.03 -15.92 -9.20
CA GLY A 77 -11.23 -16.64 -10.18
C GLY A 77 -11.64 -18.11 -10.25
N LYS A 78 -10.81 -18.95 -10.89
CA LYS A 78 -11.03 -20.41 -10.89
C LYS A 78 -11.07 -20.95 -9.46
N PHE A 79 -10.14 -20.49 -8.63
CA PHE A 79 -10.14 -20.65 -7.19
C PHE A 79 -9.97 -19.25 -6.58
N LYS A 80 -10.70 -18.97 -5.50
CA LYS A 80 -10.70 -17.65 -4.86
C LYS A 80 -9.29 -17.28 -4.42
N HIS A 81 -8.86 -16.04 -4.70
CA HIS A 81 -7.56 -15.50 -4.29
C HIS A 81 -6.33 -16.28 -4.82
N GLN A 82 -6.51 -17.10 -5.86
CA GLN A 82 -5.39 -17.76 -6.50
C GLN A 82 -4.57 -16.75 -7.30
N THR A 83 -3.25 -16.82 -7.16
CA THR A 83 -2.33 -15.99 -7.96
C THR A 83 -2.16 -16.58 -9.37
N SER A 84 -1.31 -15.95 -10.18
CA SER A 84 -0.87 -16.55 -11.46
C SER A 84 -0.06 -17.84 -11.29
N ASN A 85 0.49 -18.11 -10.10
CA ASN A 85 0.98 -19.43 -9.76
C ASN A 85 -0.18 -20.29 -9.21
N PRO A 86 -0.53 -21.43 -9.84
CA PRO A 86 -1.67 -22.25 -9.42
C PRO A 86 -1.59 -22.79 -7.98
N LYS A 87 -0.40 -22.84 -7.37
CA LYS A 87 -0.18 -23.38 -6.02
C LYS A 87 -0.07 -22.28 -4.96
N VAL A 88 -0.17 -21.01 -5.33
CA VAL A 88 0.01 -19.87 -4.42
C VAL A 88 -1.24 -19.02 -4.40
N PHE A 89 -1.65 -18.64 -3.19
CA PHE A 89 -2.80 -17.82 -2.89
C PHE A 89 -2.37 -16.60 -2.08
N ALA A 90 -3.08 -15.49 -2.21
CA ALA A 90 -2.77 -14.26 -1.48
C ALA A 90 -4.04 -13.47 -1.13
N GLY A 91 -4.02 -12.81 0.03
CA GLY A 91 -5.08 -11.91 0.48
C GLY A 91 -4.52 -10.82 1.39
N GLY A 92 -5.38 -9.89 1.79
CA GLY A 92 -5.03 -8.75 2.64
C GLY A 92 -4.24 -7.67 1.89
N ASP A 93 -3.42 -6.94 2.64
CA ASP A 93 -2.69 -5.76 2.13
C ASP A 93 -1.77 -6.06 0.95
N MET A 94 -1.24 -7.29 0.84
CA MET A 94 -0.40 -7.70 -0.29
C MET A 94 -1.17 -7.73 -1.62
N VAL A 95 -2.51 -7.78 -1.58
CA VAL A 95 -3.39 -7.79 -2.74
C VAL A 95 -4.10 -6.45 -2.92
N ARG A 96 -4.69 -5.88 -1.86
CA ARG A 96 -5.47 -4.63 -1.97
C ARG A 96 -4.69 -3.35 -1.67
N GLY A 97 -3.60 -3.44 -0.91
CA GLY A 97 -2.94 -2.29 -0.26
C GLY A 97 -3.46 -2.05 1.16
N SER A 98 -2.96 -1.03 1.85
CA SER A 98 -3.28 -0.82 3.28
C SER A 98 -4.78 -0.65 3.54
N ASP A 99 -5.32 -1.51 4.41
CA ASP A 99 -6.72 -1.50 4.86
C ASP A 99 -6.85 -2.00 6.32
N LEU A 100 -8.08 -2.23 6.77
CA LEU A 100 -8.41 -2.73 8.09
C LEU A 100 -8.16 -4.23 8.22
N VAL A 101 -7.78 -4.63 9.45
CA VAL A 101 -7.55 -6.03 9.83
C VAL A 101 -8.75 -6.94 9.52
N VAL A 102 -9.99 -6.45 9.68
CA VAL A 102 -11.19 -7.24 9.38
C VAL A 102 -11.24 -7.67 7.91
N THR A 103 -10.76 -6.83 7.01
CA THR A 103 -10.72 -7.15 5.58
C THR A 103 -9.64 -8.18 5.29
N ALA A 104 -8.46 -8.04 5.90
CA ALA A 104 -7.40 -9.03 5.77
C ALA A 104 -7.83 -10.41 6.31
N ILE A 105 -8.58 -10.45 7.42
CA ILE A 105 -9.17 -11.69 7.94
C ILE A 105 -10.18 -12.28 6.96
N PHE A 106 -11.07 -11.46 6.41
CA PHE A 106 -12.04 -11.89 5.42
C PHE A 106 -11.35 -12.52 4.20
N GLU A 107 -10.39 -11.81 3.60
CA GLU A 107 -9.64 -12.28 2.42
C GLU A 107 -8.78 -13.51 2.74
N GLY A 108 -8.25 -13.62 3.95
CA GLY A 108 -7.56 -14.83 4.40
C GLY A 108 -8.47 -16.05 4.48
N ARG A 109 -9.72 -15.87 4.96
CA ARG A 109 -10.71 -16.95 5.03
C ARG A 109 -11.19 -17.39 3.65
N THR A 110 -11.47 -16.44 2.76
CA THR A 110 -11.87 -16.75 1.38
C THR A 110 -10.73 -17.35 0.57
N ALA A 111 -9.47 -16.97 0.82
CA ALA A 111 -8.31 -17.64 0.24
C ALA A 111 -8.17 -19.08 0.73
N ALA A 112 -8.45 -19.34 2.03
CA ALA A 112 -8.48 -20.70 2.55
C ALA A 112 -9.56 -21.56 1.87
N GLU A 113 -10.76 -21.02 1.63
CA GLU A 113 -11.79 -21.69 0.82
C GLU A 113 -11.28 -22.02 -0.59
N GLY A 114 -10.59 -21.07 -1.26
CA GLY A 114 -9.99 -21.32 -2.56
C GLY A 114 -8.90 -22.40 -2.55
N ILE A 115 -8.13 -22.52 -1.47
CA ILE A 115 -7.15 -23.60 -1.28
C ILE A 115 -7.86 -24.95 -1.12
N LEU A 116 -8.93 -25.02 -0.34
CA LEU A 116 -9.72 -26.24 -0.15
C LEU A 116 -10.32 -26.70 -1.48
N ASP A 117 -10.94 -25.80 -2.24
CA ASP A 117 -11.46 -26.07 -3.57
C ASP A 117 -10.36 -26.59 -4.53
N TYR A 118 -9.15 -26.00 -4.47
CA TYR A 118 -8.01 -26.43 -5.27
C TYR A 118 -7.50 -27.83 -4.93
N LEU A 119 -7.58 -28.19 -3.64
CA LEU A 119 -7.15 -29.49 -3.12
C LEU A 119 -8.26 -30.54 -3.14
N GLU A 120 -9.48 -30.17 -3.53
CA GLU A 120 -10.68 -31.02 -3.58
C GLU A 120 -11.06 -31.61 -2.21
N VAL A 121 -11.01 -30.80 -1.15
CA VAL A 121 -11.32 -31.20 0.25
C VAL A 121 -12.34 -30.32 0.95
#